data_AF-F3KZI5-F1
#
_entry.id   AF-F3KZI5-F1
#
_cell.length_a   1.000
_cell.length_b   1.000
_cell.length_c   1.000
_cell.angle_alpha   90.00
_cell.angle_beta   90.00
_cell.angle_gamma   90.00
#
_symmetry.space_group_name_H-M   'P 1'
#
loop_
_entity.id
_entity.type
_entity.pdbx_description
1 polymer ?
#
loop_
_entity_poly.entity_id
_entity_poly.type
_entity_poly.pdbx_seq_one_letter_code
_entity_poly.pdbx_strand_id
1 'polypeptide(L)'
;MTKLGDGLGCSGYNTVLTSATASYVSHVGRDRAEETRAALKADIGERIDAADQSNHSREEISRYESDAYLDSLISSAIEKFGDKPPYWDEPELSLQEGEQKLQAVIDEFGNASRAFHQSINLEAPILAVKATAGLGKTRSVIKRLLAYNLLEHGDIHYYVPSHALSNQLIEDLNDELSLDISSEEATYERARVIYGRGREDDAGVSLCRKADVANKIAAMGGNVYPLLCRNTSGQCEYFDNCAYLQQLEEEELPPGDIRRVLTEVKVMTHEHLFLRTKDRFADPALIVIDEGFAKSAHKSVELPIKDILAFASPESLIAEVADLLIRQEQNLLEKLRAITTSIALLDELDQYEGLQSSGFPSLDIESSTDAQLSALRSAATNNTPLLIRTLAYELQTTDRDISHAVVSDGVTATILRRKELDLPNAPVLMIDADANQTILETFFERSVSIESIRVERQAEVHQFNDRTFSMTGFADSDVLLEQVHRFISGVAQTGATLVVANKKVTTELEQLSDTGAMLNHFNNLRGVNAYAYSQNVVLIGRNQPSTPALEAAARGIWFAARAPLRLLGDVSGSKPFRREQRGYRVRTGGGTTDVQVHPDWRAQALLE
;
A
#
# COMPACT_ATOMS: atom_id res chain seq x y z
N MET A 1 -17.36 10.73 -10.41
CA MET A 1 -17.26 12.00 -11.17
C MET A 1 -18.29 11.99 -12.28
N THR A 2 -19.15 13.00 -12.32
CA THR A 2 -20.09 13.25 -13.42
C THR A 2 -19.31 13.63 -14.69
N LYS A 3 -19.68 13.05 -15.84
CA LYS A 3 -19.02 13.32 -17.12
C LYS A 3 -19.67 14.52 -17.81
N LEU A 4 -18.85 15.37 -18.43
CA LEU A 4 -19.28 16.50 -19.25
C LEU A 4 -19.83 16.00 -20.60
N GLY A 5 -20.94 16.57 -21.06
CA GLY A 5 -21.55 16.24 -22.35
C GLY A 5 -22.97 15.69 -22.24
N ASP A 6 -23.53 15.33 -23.40
CA ASP A 6 -24.93 14.86 -23.54
C ASP A 6 -25.05 13.34 -23.74
N GLY A 7 -23.92 12.64 -23.86
CA GLY A 7 -23.88 11.20 -24.10
C GLY A 7 -24.37 10.37 -22.90
N LEU A 8 -24.63 9.08 -23.14
CA LEU A 8 -25.11 8.15 -22.11
C LEU A 8 -24.17 8.12 -20.89
N GLY A 9 -24.67 8.51 -19.70
CA GLY A 9 -23.88 8.61 -18.47
C GLY A 9 -23.18 9.96 -18.24
N CYS A 10 -23.43 10.95 -19.09
CA CYS A 10 -23.00 12.34 -18.88
C CYS A 10 -24.09 13.15 -18.14
N SER A 11 -23.73 14.30 -17.59
CA SER A 11 -24.61 15.12 -16.73
C SER A 11 -24.79 16.55 -17.24
N GLY A 12 -24.67 16.73 -18.56
CA GLY A 12 -24.79 18.03 -19.23
C GLY A 12 -23.59 18.93 -18.98
N TYR A 13 -23.71 20.20 -19.38
CA TYR A 13 -22.63 21.19 -19.35
C TYR A 13 -22.63 22.02 -18.07
N ASN A 14 -23.65 22.86 -17.88
CA ASN A 14 -23.68 23.88 -16.83
C ASN A 14 -23.38 23.33 -15.42
N THR A 15 -24.05 22.25 -15.01
CA THR A 15 -23.88 21.64 -13.69
C THR A 15 -22.45 21.12 -13.48
N VAL A 16 -21.91 20.42 -14.48
CA VAL A 16 -20.57 19.83 -14.42
C VAL A 16 -19.51 20.93 -14.40
N LEU A 17 -19.61 21.91 -15.30
CA LEU A 17 -18.70 23.06 -15.35
C LEU A 17 -18.72 23.86 -14.05
N THR A 18 -19.91 24.11 -13.47
CA THR A 18 -20.05 24.79 -12.18
C THR A 18 -19.41 24.00 -11.05
N SER A 19 -19.70 22.70 -10.95
CA SER A 19 -19.11 21.86 -9.90
C SER A 19 -17.59 21.71 -10.04
N ALA A 20 -17.08 21.61 -11.27
CA ALA A 20 -15.66 21.46 -11.54
C ALA A 20 -14.90 22.74 -11.22
N THR A 21 -15.45 23.89 -11.61
CA THR A 21 -14.85 25.21 -11.31
C THR A 21 -14.91 25.50 -9.81
N ALA A 22 -16.02 25.19 -9.14
CA ALA A 22 -16.13 25.30 -7.69
C ALA A 22 -15.12 24.41 -6.96
N SER A 23 -14.98 23.16 -7.41
CA SER A 23 -13.99 22.22 -6.86
C SER A 23 -12.57 22.72 -7.07
N TYR A 24 -12.23 23.18 -8.28
CA TYR A 24 -10.94 23.76 -8.61
C TYR A 24 -10.60 24.95 -7.71
N VAL A 25 -11.49 25.93 -7.62
CA VAL A 25 -11.27 27.14 -6.82
C VAL A 25 -11.20 26.81 -5.33
N SER A 26 -12.05 25.91 -4.84
CA SER A 26 -11.97 25.43 -3.45
C SER A 26 -10.67 24.70 -3.15
N HIS A 27 -10.02 24.14 -4.18
CA HIS A 27 -8.76 23.42 -4.03
C HIS A 27 -7.55 24.37 -4.05
N VAL A 28 -7.52 25.32 -5.00
CA VAL A 28 -6.35 26.19 -5.21
C VAL A 28 -6.41 27.53 -4.47
N GLY A 29 -7.60 27.94 -4.00
CA GLY A 29 -7.82 29.23 -3.35
C GLY A 29 -7.90 30.43 -4.32
N ARG A 30 -8.27 31.60 -3.78
CA ARG A 30 -8.51 32.85 -4.55
C ARG A 30 -7.32 33.26 -5.40
N ASP A 31 -6.17 33.46 -4.78
CA ASP A 31 -5.01 34.09 -5.44
C ASP A 31 -4.52 33.24 -6.62
N ARG A 32 -4.46 31.92 -6.44
CA ARG A 32 -4.04 31.01 -7.49
C ARG A 32 -5.08 30.90 -8.60
N ALA A 33 -6.38 30.87 -8.27
CA ALA A 33 -7.45 30.84 -9.25
C ALA A 33 -7.46 32.10 -10.14
N GLU A 34 -7.12 33.26 -9.58
CA GLU A 34 -6.95 34.49 -10.37
C GLU A 34 -5.70 34.43 -11.25
N GLU A 35 -4.56 33.96 -10.72
CA GLU A 35 -3.31 33.82 -11.47
C GLU A 35 -3.46 32.86 -12.67
N THR A 36 -4.15 31.74 -12.48
CA THR A 36 -4.30 30.68 -13.49
C THR A 36 -5.56 30.82 -14.35
N ARG A 37 -6.34 31.90 -14.17
CA ARG A 37 -7.64 32.11 -14.83
C ARG A 37 -7.61 31.83 -16.33
N ALA A 38 -6.62 32.38 -17.04
CA ALA A 38 -6.49 32.18 -18.49
C ALA A 38 -6.25 30.71 -18.88
N ALA A 39 -5.41 30.00 -18.11
CA ALA A 39 -5.12 28.58 -18.34
C ALA A 39 -6.34 27.70 -18.01
N LEU A 40 -7.09 28.03 -16.95
CA LEU A 40 -8.32 27.33 -16.60
C LEU A 40 -9.39 27.51 -17.68
N LYS A 41 -9.54 28.70 -18.25
CA LYS A 41 -10.45 28.93 -19.39
C LYS A 41 -10.08 28.07 -20.60
N ALA A 42 -8.79 27.98 -20.91
CA ALA A 42 -8.31 27.13 -22.01
C ALA A 42 -8.61 25.63 -21.77
N ASP A 43 -8.32 25.10 -20.57
CA ASP A 43 -8.63 23.69 -20.22
C ASP A 43 -10.13 23.41 -20.24
N ILE A 44 -10.97 24.35 -19.78
CA ILE A 44 -12.43 24.20 -19.86
C ILE A 44 -12.89 24.20 -21.33
N GLY A 45 -12.36 25.10 -22.16
CA GLY A 45 -12.65 25.16 -23.59
C GLY A 45 -12.33 23.85 -24.31
N GLU A 46 -11.11 23.34 -24.15
CA GLU A 46 -10.69 22.07 -24.75
C GLU A 46 -11.59 20.89 -24.36
N ARG A 47 -12.12 20.90 -23.12
CA ARG A 47 -13.03 19.86 -22.63
C ARG A 47 -14.44 20.01 -23.18
N ILE A 48 -14.91 21.22 -23.43
CA ILE A 48 -16.19 21.47 -24.10
C ILE A 48 -16.11 20.99 -25.55
N ASP A 49 -15.01 21.29 -26.25
CA ASP A 49 -14.75 20.83 -27.61
C ASP A 49 -14.71 19.29 -27.72
N ALA A 50 -14.13 18.63 -26.71
CA ALA A 50 -14.02 17.17 -26.67
C ALA A 50 -15.29 16.45 -26.19
N ALA A 51 -16.29 17.17 -25.64
CA ALA A 51 -17.49 16.58 -25.07
C ALA A 51 -18.55 16.28 -26.15
N ASP A 52 -19.49 15.38 -25.85
CA ASP A 52 -20.65 15.13 -26.71
C ASP A 52 -21.61 16.33 -26.66
N GLN A 53 -21.78 17.00 -27.81
CA GLN A 53 -22.58 18.22 -27.98
C GLN A 53 -23.93 17.95 -28.67
N SER A 54 -24.32 16.69 -28.85
CA SER A 54 -25.45 16.29 -29.71
C SER A 54 -26.82 16.88 -29.34
N ASN A 55 -27.03 17.32 -28.10
CA ASN A 55 -28.29 17.94 -27.65
C ASN A 55 -28.19 19.47 -27.46
N HIS A 56 -27.10 20.11 -27.88
CA HIS A 56 -26.93 21.56 -27.83
C HIS A 56 -26.79 22.16 -29.23
N SER A 57 -27.36 23.35 -29.41
CA SER A 57 -27.12 24.17 -30.61
C SER A 57 -25.69 24.72 -30.62
N ARG A 58 -25.20 25.09 -31.80
CA ARG A 58 -23.89 25.76 -31.92
C ARG A 58 -23.85 27.05 -31.11
N GLU A 59 -24.95 27.78 -31.07
CA GLU A 59 -25.10 29.00 -30.29
C GLU A 59 -24.98 28.74 -28.77
N GLU A 60 -25.48 27.60 -28.28
CA GLU A 60 -25.36 27.21 -26.87
C GLU A 60 -23.95 26.76 -26.50
N ILE A 61 -23.28 26.01 -27.37
CA ILE A 61 -21.87 25.63 -27.18
C ILE A 61 -20.96 26.87 -27.19
N SER A 62 -21.13 27.76 -28.18
CA SER A 62 -20.40 29.02 -28.23
C SER A 62 -20.65 29.92 -27.01
N ARG A 63 -21.82 29.80 -26.37
CA ARG A 63 -22.06 30.47 -25.08
C ARG A 63 -21.20 29.89 -23.96
N TYR A 64 -21.08 28.57 -23.85
CA TYR A 64 -20.24 27.93 -22.82
C TYR A 64 -18.75 28.20 -23.02
N GLU A 65 -18.29 28.35 -24.25
CA GLU A 65 -16.92 28.72 -24.60
C GLU A 65 -16.63 30.22 -24.47
N SER A 66 -17.67 31.05 -24.38
CA SER A 66 -17.48 32.50 -24.33
C SER A 66 -16.73 32.93 -23.08
N ASP A 67 -15.78 33.86 -23.25
CA ASP A 67 -15.05 34.48 -22.14
C ASP A 67 -16.00 35.05 -21.09
N ALA A 68 -17.10 35.67 -21.52
CA ALA A 68 -18.11 36.23 -20.62
C ALA A 68 -18.73 35.18 -19.68
N TYR A 69 -19.03 33.99 -20.20
CA TYR A 69 -19.57 32.89 -19.40
C TYR A 69 -18.52 32.31 -18.46
N LEU A 70 -17.34 31.99 -18.98
CA LEU A 70 -16.26 31.38 -18.20
C LEU A 70 -15.74 32.32 -17.12
N ASP A 71 -15.59 33.61 -17.41
CA ASP A 71 -15.17 34.59 -16.42
C ASP A 71 -16.22 34.79 -15.33
N SER A 72 -17.51 34.76 -15.67
CA SER A 72 -18.59 34.78 -14.67
C SER A 72 -18.59 33.53 -13.80
N LEU A 73 -18.34 32.36 -14.39
CA LEU A 73 -18.29 31.07 -13.70
C LEU A 73 -17.15 31.04 -12.68
N ILE A 74 -15.95 31.41 -13.11
CA ILE A 74 -14.74 31.45 -12.28
C ILE A 74 -14.89 32.49 -11.17
N SER A 75 -15.34 33.70 -11.49
CA SER A 75 -15.52 34.75 -10.47
C SER A 75 -16.55 34.37 -9.40
N SER A 76 -17.66 33.73 -9.78
CA SER A 76 -18.65 33.26 -8.78
C SER A 76 -18.09 32.14 -7.91
N ALA A 77 -17.25 31.27 -8.47
CA ALA A 77 -16.57 30.24 -7.69
C ALA A 77 -15.54 30.85 -6.72
N ILE A 78 -14.75 31.85 -7.15
CA ILE A 78 -13.79 32.58 -6.31
C ILE A 78 -14.50 33.30 -5.17
N GLU A 79 -15.61 33.97 -5.44
CA GLU A 79 -16.40 34.62 -4.40
C GLU A 79 -16.91 33.63 -3.33
N LYS A 80 -17.36 32.44 -3.75
CA LYS A 80 -17.98 31.45 -2.84
C LYS A 80 -16.98 30.53 -2.14
N PHE A 81 -15.84 30.26 -2.77
CA PHE A 81 -14.92 29.21 -2.36
C PHE A 81 -13.46 29.65 -2.29
N GLY A 82 -13.11 30.83 -2.82
CA GLY A 82 -11.73 31.30 -2.91
C GLY A 82 -11.11 31.70 -1.57
N ASP A 83 -11.93 32.09 -0.59
CA ASP A 83 -11.47 32.43 0.77
C ASP A 83 -11.52 31.24 1.74
N LYS A 84 -11.89 30.05 1.26
CA LYS A 84 -11.76 28.84 2.05
C LYS A 84 -10.29 28.41 2.02
N PRO A 85 -9.62 28.24 3.18
CA PRO A 85 -8.22 27.85 3.19
C PRO A 85 -8.05 26.55 2.41
N PRO A 86 -7.02 26.44 1.54
CA PRO A 86 -6.80 25.23 0.77
C PRO A 86 -6.47 24.08 1.71
N TYR A 87 -7.34 23.06 1.65
CA TYR A 87 -7.26 21.75 2.31
C TYR A 87 -7.15 21.77 3.86
N TRP A 88 -8.23 21.30 4.50
CA TRP A 88 -8.32 20.88 5.92
C TRP A 88 -8.56 21.92 7.01
N ASP A 89 -9.71 22.58 6.98
CA ASP A 89 -10.27 23.17 8.19
C ASP A 89 -11.30 22.23 8.85
N GLU A 90 -10.93 20.96 9.02
CA GLU A 90 -11.68 20.11 9.95
C GLU A 90 -11.27 20.52 11.38
N PRO A 91 -12.22 20.78 12.28
CA PRO A 91 -11.90 21.07 13.67
C PRO A 91 -11.19 19.86 14.28
N GLU A 92 -10.09 20.12 14.98
CA GLU A 92 -9.42 19.09 15.76
C GLU A 92 -10.21 18.87 17.05
N LEU A 93 -10.28 17.62 17.48
CA LEU A 93 -10.87 17.23 18.75
C LEU A 93 -9.82 17.37 19.85
N SER A 94 -10.27 17.67 21.07
CA SER A 94 -9.43 17.41 22.23
C SER A 94 -9.09 15.91 22.33
N LEU A 95 -8.04 15.56 23.07
CA LEU A 95 -7.68 14.17 23.30
C LEU A 95 -8.86 13.35 23.84
N GLN A 96 -9.58 13.91 24.83
CA GLN A 96 -10.72 13.27 25.46
C GLN A 96 -11.89 13.04 24.47
N GLU A 97 -12.22 14.04 23.65
CA GLU A 97 -13.27 13.89 22.63
C GLU A 97 -12.86 12.89 21.54
N GLY A 98 -11.58 12.88 21.15
CA GLY A 98 -11.02 11.90 20.21
C GLY A 98 -11.10 10.47 20.73
N GLU A 99 -10.76 10.25 22.00
CA GLU A 99 -10.88 8.94 22.66
C GLU A 99 -12.35 8.49 22.75
N GLN A 100 -13.28 9.37 23.11
CA GLN A 100 -14.71 9.07 23.15
C GLN A 100 -15.25 8.71 21.77
N LYS A 101 -14.88 9.49 20.73
CA LYS A 101 -15.28 9.20 19.36
C LYS A 101 -14.71 7.86 18.89
N LEU A 102 -13.44 7.58 19.20
CA LEU A 102 -12.82 6.30 18.88
C LEU A 102 -13.59 5.14 19.52
N GLN A 103 -13.90 5.24 20.81
CA GLN A 103 -14.66 4.21 21.52
C GLN A 103 -16.04 3.96 20.89
N ALA A 104 -16.78 5.02 20.56
CA ALA A 104 -18.10 4.90 19.94
C ALA A 104 -18.04 4.21 18.57
N VAL A 105 -17.07 4.58 17.74
CA VAL A 105 -16.84 3.97 16.42
C VAL A 105 -16.51 2.48 16.54
N ILE A 106 -15.66 2.12 17.50
CA ILE A 106 -15.31 0.72 17.77
C ILE A 106 -16.51 -0.07 18.31
N ASP A 107 -17.36 0.54 19.13
CA ASP A 107 -18.59 -0.12 19.61
C ASP A 107 -19.57 -0.42 18.50
N GLU A 108 -19.78 0.52 17.59
CA GLU A 108 -20.64 0.32 16.43
C GLU A 108 -20.12 -0.84 15.55
N PHE A 109 -18.82 -0.85 15.27
CA PHE A 109 -18.17 -1.92 14.53
C PHE A 109 -18.22 -3.27 15.26
N GLY A 110 -18.01 -3.29 16.57
CA GLY A 110 -18.10 -4.51 17.40
C GLY A 110 -19.50 -5.12 17.36
N ASN A 111 -20.54 -4.29 17.45
CA ASN A 111 -21.93 -4.72 17.30
C ASN A 111 -22.23 -5.28 15.90
N ALA A 112 -21.78 -4.61 14.84
CA ALA A 112 -21.93 -5.08 13.46
C ALA A 112 -21.20 -6.41 13.22
N SER A 113 -20.00 -6.56 13.76
CA SER A 113 -19.20 -7.78 13.70
C SER A 113 -19.88 -8.95 14.40
N ARG A 114 -20.45 -8.72 15.59
CA ARG A 114 -21.24 -9.73 16.30
C ARG A 114 -22.50 -10.12 15.54
N ALA A 115 -23.20 -9.15 14.93
CA ALA A 115 -24.40 -9.41 14.15
C ALA A 115 -24.10 -10.27 12.91
N PHE A 116 -22.97 -10.03 12.24
CA PHE A 116 -22.48 -10.85 11.13
C PHE A 116 -22.36 -12.33 11.51
N HIS A 117 -21.75 -12.64 12.67
CA HIS A 117 -21.63 -14.02 13.15
C HIS A 117 -22.95 -14.69 13.55
N GLN A 118 -24.03 -13.90 13.70
CA GLN A 118 -25.37 -14.39 14.05
C GLN A 118 -26.28 -14.52 12.83
N SER A 119 -25.87 -14.05 11.64
CA SER A 119 -26.71 -13.97 10.44
C SER A 119 -25.94 -14.29 9.16
N ILE A 120 -26.44 -15.28 8.41
CA ILE A 120 -25.80 -15.79 7.18
C ILE A 120 -25.92 -14.79 6.00
N ASN A 121 -26.82 -13.80 6.09
CA ASN A 121 -27.14 -12.88 5.00
C ASN A 121 -26.47 -11.49 5.13
N LEU A 122 -25.61 -11.29 6.12
CA LEU A 122 -24.89 -10.04 6.30
C LEU A 122 -23.55 -10.08 5.59
N GLU A 123 -23.19 -8.97 4.94
CA GLU A 123 -21.86 -8.79 4.40
C GLU A 123 -20.90 -8.43 5.55
N ALA A 124 -19.68 -9.00 5.56
CA ALA A 124 -18.71 -8.73 6.61
C ALA A 124 -18.33 -7.23 6.61
N PRO A 125 -18.44 -6.49 7.73
CA PRO A 125 -18.14 -5.07 7.75
C PRO A 125 -16.64 -4.80 7.55
N ILE A 126 -16.29 -3.71 6.84
CA ILE A 126 -14.94 -3.15 6.80
C ILE A 126 -14.97 -1.73 7.34
N LEU A 127 -14.13 -1.48 8.34
CA LEU A 127 -13.90 -0.16 8.90
C LEU A 127 -12.40 0.15 8.90
N ALA A 128 -12.02 1.32 8.38
CA ALA A 128 -10.71 1.90 8.60
C ALA A 128 -10.82 3.13 9.51
N VAL A 129 -10.04 3.13 10.58
CA VAL A 129 -9.96 4.25 11.53
C VAL A 129 -8.72 5.07 11.23
N LYS A 130 -8.94 6.26 10.65
CA LYS A 130 -7.92 7.26 10.37
C LYS A 130 -7.77 8.21 11.55
N ALA A 131 -7.00 7.80 12.55
CA ALA A 131 -6.84 8.56 13.78
C ALA A 131 -5.40 9.08 13.98
N THR A 132 -5.24 10.26 14.59
CA THR A 132 -3.91 10.84 14.92
C THR A 132 -3.05 9.83 15.72
N ALA A 133 -1.74 9.82 15.49
CA ALA A 133 -0.81 9.01 16.30
C ALA A 133 -0.86 9.44 17.77
N GLY A 134 -0.74 8.50 18.72
CA GLY A 134 -0.79 8.77 20.16
C GLY A 134 -2.16 8.60 20.84
N LEU A 135 -3.23 8.32 20.08
CA LEU A 135 -4.59 8.07 20.60
C LEU A 135 -4.79 6.72 21.32
N GLY A 136 -3.73 5.99 21.68
CA GLY A 136 -3.83 4.67 22.31
C GLY A 136 -4.55 3.60 21.48
N LYS A 137 -4.60 3.80 20.15
CA LYS A 137 -5.48 3.10 19.19
C LYS A 137 -5.32 1.59 19.27
N THR A 138 -4.13 1.09 18.97
CA THR A 138 -3.85 -0.34 18.78
C THR A 138 -4.31 -1.18 19.98
N ARG A 139 -3.84 -0.86 21.20
CA ARG A 139 -4.14 -1.64 22.40
C ARG A 139 -5.59 -1.47 22.90
N SER A 140 -6.07 -0.23 23.02
CA SER A 140 -7.39 0.04 23.60
C SER A 140 -8.53 -0.48 22.72
N VAL A 141 -8.36 -0.37 21.39
CA VAL A 141 -9.34 -0.84 20.41
C VAL A 141 -9.51 -2.36 20.50
N ILE A 142 -8.40 -3.11 20.58
CA ILE A 142 -8.48 -4.58 20.67
C ILE A 142 -9.15 -5.01 21.98
N LYS A 143 -8.71 -4.47 23.13
CA LYS A 143 -9.34 -4.80 24.43
C LYS A 143 -10.86 -4.58 24.39
N ARG A 144 -11.29 -3.49 23.74
CA ARG A 144 -12.70 -3.19 23.59
C ARG A 144 -13.42 -4.15 22.65
N LEU A 145 -12.81 -4.55 21.53
CA LEU A 145 -13.40 -5.55 20.62
C LEU A 145 -13.47 -6.94 21.23
N LEU A 146 -12.50 -7.31 22.07
CA LEU A 146 -12.52 -8.57 22.82
C LEU A 146 -13.72 -8.66 23.77
N ALA A 147 -14.21 -7.54 24.30
CA ALA A 147 -15.43 -7.49 25.12
C ALA A 147 -16.73 -7.84 24.35
N TYR A 148 -16.68 -7.92 23.02
CA TYR A 148 -17.80 -8.39 22.19
C TYR A 148 -17.81 -9.92 22.02
N ASN A 149 -16.96 -10.64 22.75
CA ASN A 149 -16.84 -12.10 22.73
C ASN A 149 -16.59 -12.67 21.31
N LEU A 150 -15.87 -11.92 20.46
CA LEU A 150 -15.57 -12.35 19.09
C LEU A 150 -14.75 -13.65 19.06
N LEU A 151 -13.90 -13.86 20.07
CA LEU A 151 -13.18 -15.12 20.24
C LEU A 151 -14.11 -16.34 20.44
N GLU A 152 -15.38 -16.17 20.82
CA GLU A 152 -16.32 -17.30 20.86
C GLU A 152 -16.73 -17.78 19.45
N HIS A 153 -16.46 -16.98 18.41
CA HIS A 153 -16.86 -17.24 17.04
C HIS A 153 -15.71 -17.73 16.13
N GLY A 154 -14.45 -17.62 16.57
CA GLY A 154 -13.27 -17.97 15.79
C GLY A 154 -12.03 -17.21 16.27
N ASP A 155 -10.92 -17.41 15.57
CA ASP A 155 -9.66 -16.73 15.90
C ASP A 155 -9.70 -15.24 15.58
N ILE A 156 -8.71 -14.51 16.07
CA ILE A 156 -8.45 -13.14 15.62
C ILE A 156 -7.12 -13.14 14.87
N HIS A 157 -7.17 -12.75 13.60
CA HIS A 157 -5.96 -12.57 12.80
C HIS A 157 -5.52 -11.12 12.88
N TYR A 158 -4.35 -10.90 13.49
CA TYR A 158 -3.82 -9.58 13.76
C TYR A 158 -2.59 -9.32 12.89
N TYR A 159 -2.68 -8.37 11.97
CA TYR A 159 -1.61 -8.05 11.02
C TYR A 159 -0.86 -6.79 11.44
N VAL A 160 0.47 -6.89 11.54
CA VAL A 160 1.39 -5.80 11.88
C VAL A 160 2.42 -5.57 10.78
N PRO A 161 3.01 -4.36 10.64
CA PRO A 161 4.04 -4.11 9.63
C PRO A 161 5.32 -4.92 9.84
N SER A 162 5.69 -5.23 11.10
CA SER A 162 6.90 -5.99 11.42
C SER A 162 6.80 -6.72 12.77
N HIS A 163 7.63 -7.75 12.96
CA HIS A 163 7.68 -8.52 14.20
C HIS A 163 8.17 -7.72 15.42
N ALA A 164 8.87 -6.59 15.22
CA ALA A 164 9.30 -5.74 16.33
C ALA A 164 8.10 -5.18 17.12
N LEU A 165 6.96 -5.01 16.45
CA LEU A 165 5.69 -4.60 17.07
C LEU A 165 5.00 -5.75 17.81
N SER A 166 5.34 -7.00 17.50
CA SER A 166 4.61 -8.17 17.99
C SER A 166 4.88 -8.47 19.47
N ASN A 167 6.10 -8.32 19.98
CA ASN A 167 6.42 -8.81 21.34
C ASN A 167 5.64 -8.07 22.44
N GLN A 168 5.70 -6.73 22.44
CA GLN A 168 4.95 -5.94 23.42
C GLN A 168 3.43 -6.11 23.25
N LEU A 169 2.96 -6.22 22.00
CA LEU A 169 1.55 -6.47 21.71
C LEU A 169 1.10 -7.82 22.29
N ILE A 170 1.93 -8.86 22.19
CA ILE A 170 1.62 -10.20 22.70
C ILE A 170 1.59 -10.21 24.22
N GLU A 171 2.58 -9.63 24.89
CA GLU A 171 2.56 -9.46 26.35
C GLU A 171 1.26 -8.78 26.79
N ASP A 172 0.93 -7.66 26.14
CA ASP A 172 -0.28 -6.89 26.44
C ASP A 172 -1.60 -7.66 26.17
N LEU A 173 -1.61 -8.55 25.18
CA LEU A 173 -2.77 -9.40 24.85
C LEU A 173 -2.87 -10.58 25.81
N ASN A 174 -1.76 -11.23 26.14
CA ASN A 174 -1.73 -12.35 27.08
C ASN A 174 -2.05 -11.90 28.50
N ASP A 175 -1.61 -10.71 28.94
CA ASP A 175 -2.01 -10.15 30.24
C ASP A 175 -3.53 -10.06 30.41
N GLU A 176 -4.27 -9.85 29.31
CA GLU A 176 -5.73 -9.66 29.33
C GLU A 176 -6.51 -10.93 28.99
N LEU A 177 -5.97 -11.76 28.10
CA LEU A 177 -6.68 -12.92 27.55
C LEU A 177 -6.33 -14.23 28.22
N SER A 178 -5.22 -14.30 28.96
CA SER A 178 -4.78 -15.55 29.55
C SER A 178 -5.83 -16.16 30.48
N LEU A 179 -5.94 -17.49 30.43
CA LEU A 179 -6.86 -18.24 31.27
C LEU A 179 -6.07 -19.02 32.32
N ASP A 180 -6.45 -18.84 33.59
CA ASP A 180 -5.93 -19.66 34.69
C ASP A 180 -6.57 -21.04 34.66
N ILE A 181 -5.79 -22.08 34.38
CA ILE A 181 -6.27 -23.46 34.42
C ILE A 181 -6.17 -23.95 35.88
N SER A 182 -7.33 -24.07 36.52
CA SER A 182 -7.48 -24.33 37.97
C SER A 182 -6.89 -25.65 38.48
N SER A 183 -6.34 -26.51 37.62
CA SER A 183 -5.85 -27.84 38.00
C SER A 183 -4.33 -28.00 38.04
N GLU A 184 -3.52 -27.11 37.43
CA GLU A 184 -2.07 -27.39 37.23
C GLU A 184 -1.10 -26.20 37.39
N GLU A 185 -1.47 -25.07 38.00
CA GLU A 185 -0.62 -23.85 38.01
C GLU A 185 -0.13 -23.43 36.60
N ALA A 186 -0.90 -23.77 35.57
CA ALA A 186 -0.60 -23.48 34.18
C ALA A 186 -1.48 -22.32 33.69
N THR A 187 -0.83 -21.27 33.19
CA THR A 187 -1.48 -20.15 32.49
C THR A 187 -1.54 -20.48 31.01
N TYR A 188 -2.75 -20.45 30.43
CA TYR A 188 -2.93 -20.62 28.99
C TYR A 188 -2.92 -19.26 28.30
N GLU A 189 -1.80 -18.94 27.65
CA GLU A 189 -1.66 -17.77 26.79
C GLU A 189 -2.53 -17.91 25.54
N ARG A 190 -3.27 -16.86 25.18
CA ARG A 190 -4.22 -16.85 24.07
C ARG A 190 -3.79 -15.95 22.92
N ALA A 191 -2.56 -15.50 22.91
CA ALA A 191 -1.97 -14.76 21.81
C ALA A 191 -0.60 -15.35 21.47
N ARG A 192 -0.35 -15.56 20.17
CA ARG A 192 0.96 -16.02 19.68
C ARG A 192 1.36 -15.32 18.38
N VAL A 193 2.67 -15.20 18.18
CA VAL A 193 3.25 -14.66 16.93
C VAL A 193 3.47 -15.80 15.95
N ILE A 194 3.01 -15.60 14.71
CA ILE A 194 3.32 -16.48 13.59
C ILE A 194 4.45 -15.85 12.77
N TYR A 195 5.59 -16.51 12.76
CA TYR A 195 6.81 -16.04 12.12
C TYR A 195 6.97 -16.58 10.70
N GLY A 196 7.65 -15.80 9.85
CA GLY A 196 8.05 -16.25 8.52
C GLY A 196 9.12 -17.35 8.55
N ARG A 197 9.25 -18.10 7.45
CA ARG A 197 10.19 -19.24 7.31
C ARG A 197 11.66 -18.90 7.61
N GLY A 198 12.08 -17.69 7.23
CA GLY A 198 13.46 -17.21 7.40
C GLY A 198 13.72 -16.50 8.73
N ARG A 199 12.78 -16.51 9.68
CA ARG A 199 13.03 -15.97 11.02
C ARG A 199 14.08 -16.86 11.70
N GLU A 200 15.14 -16.24 12.20
CA GLU A 200 16.15 -16.93 13.02
C GLU A 200 15.73 -16.96 14.49
N ASP A 201 16.05 -18.06 15.17
CA ASP A 201 16.00 -18.18 16.62
C ASP A 201 17.24 -17.53 17.28
N ASP A 202 17.32 -17.58 18.62
CA ASP A 202 18.43 -17.00 19.39
C ASP A 202 19.80 -17.65 19.06
N ALA A 203 19.79 -18.84 18.44
CA ALA A 203 20.99 -19.54 17.99
C ALA A 203 21.36 -19.19 16.54
N GLY A 204 20.62 -18.30 15.88
CA GLY A 204 20.81 -17.93 14.47
C GLY A 204 20.28 -18.99 13.48
N VAL A 205 19.46 -19.94 13.93
CA VAL A 205 18.90 -20.99 13.08
C VAL A 205 17.53 -20.55 12.59
N SER A 206 17.33 -20.54 11.27
CA SER A 206 16.02 -20.25 10.68
C SER A 206 14.96 -21.29 11.07
N LEU A 207 13.74 -20.84 11.36
CA LEU A 207 12.58 -21.70 11.67
C LEU A 207 12.33 -22.78 10.60
N CYS A 208 12.61 -22.44 9.34
CA CYS A 208 12.77 -23.40 8.26
C CYS A 208 14.26 -23.55 7.91
N ARG A 209 14.84 -24.73 8.16
CA ARG A 209 16.24 -25.03 7.80
C ARG A 209 16.53 -24.99 6.29
N LYS A 210 15.49 -25.00 5.44
CA LYS A 210 15.56 -24.80 3.99
C LYS A 210 14.90 -23.48 3.56
N ALA A 211 14.99 -22.43 4.39
CA ALA A 211 14.37 -21.13 4.14
C ALA A 211 14.74 -20.54 2.77
N ASP A 212 16.00 -20.64 2.34
CA ASP A 212 16.44 -20.13 1.04
C ASP A 212 15.73 -20.79 -0.15
N VAL A 213 15.57 -22.12 -0.10
CA VAL A 213 14.84 -22.89 -1.12
C VAL A 213 13.37 -22.50 -1.11
N ALA A 214 12.77 -22.42 0.08
CA ALA A 214 11.38 -22.03 0.26
C ALA A 214 11.10 -20.61 -0.27
N ASN A 215 11.96 -19.64 0.05
CA ASN A 215 11.84 -18.26 -0.39
C ASN A 215 11.94 -18.16 -1.90
N LYS A 216 12.83 -18.96 -2.52
CA LYS A 216 12.97 -18.99 -3.98
C LYS A 216 11.75 -19.60 -4.67
N ILE A 217 11.18 -20.68 -4.11
CA ILE A 217 9.90 -21.25 -4.58
C ILE A 217 8.78 -20.21 -4.45
N ALA A 218 8.66 -19.53 -3.31
CA ALA A 218 7.62 -18.52 -3.11
C ALA A 218 7.78 -17.32 -4.05
N ALA A 219 9.01 -16.85 -4.29
CA ALA A 219 9.32 -15.77 -5.22
C ALA A 219 8.94 -16.10 -6.67
N MET A 220 9.05 -17.38 -7.05
CA MET A 220 8.63 -17.92 -8.34
C MET A 220 7.11 -18.24 -8.39
N GLY A 221 6.34 -17.93 -7.33
CA GLY A 221 4.90 -18.15 -7.27
C GLY A 221 4.48 -19.59 -6.93
N GLY A 222 5.41 -20.44 -6.51
CA GLY A 222 5.15 -21.83 -6.18
C GLY A 222 4.58 -22.03 -4.79
N ASN A 223 3.72 -23.03 -4.63
CA ASN A 223 3.29 -23.45 -3.31
C ASN A 223 4.40 -24.26 -2.62
N VAL A 224 5.06 -23.64 -1.64
CA VAL A 224 6.20 -24.23 -0.91
C VAL A 224 5.85 -25.59 -0.29
N TYR A 225 4.61 -25.79 0.20
CA TYR A 225 4.28 -27.02 0.92
C TYR A 225 4.38 -28.29 0.04
N PRO A 226 3.64 -28.42 -1.08
CA PRO A 226 3.74 -29.58 -1.97
C PRO A 226 5.05 -29.64 -2.75
N LEU A 227 5.79 -28.53 -2.88
CA LEU A 227 7.04 -28.47 -3.64
C LEU A 227 8.29 -28.74 -2.80
N LEU A 228 8.25 -28.51 -1.49
CA LEU A 228 9.41 -28.61 -0.61
C LEU A 228 9.13 -29.31 0.72
N CYS A 229 7.93 -29.18 1.30
CA CYS A 229 7.66 -29.75 2.62
C CYS A 229 7.28 -31.23 2.52
N ARG A 230 6.22 -31.57 1.80
CA ARG A 230 5.72 -32.94 1.65
C ARG A 230 4.76 -33.07 0.47
N ASN A 231 4.92 -34.12 -0.31
CA ASN A 231 3.97 -34.55 -1.33
C ASN A 231 3.93 -36.08 -1.43
N THR A 232 3.29 -36.62 -2.47
CA THR A 232 3.21 -38.08 -2.70
C THR A 232 4.55 -38.74 -3.05
N SER A 233 5.54 -37.95 -3.44
CA SER A 233 6.84 -38.40 -3.93
C SER A 233 7.97 -38.27 -2.91
N GLY A 234 7.77 -37.54 -1.81
CA GLY A 234 8.78 -37.39 -0.76
C GLY A 234 8.39 -36.42 0.35
N GLN A 235 9.22 -36.38 1.39
CA GLN A 235 9.07 -35.52 2.56
C GLN A 235 10.42 -34.86 2.92
N CYS A 236 10.40 -33.60 3.31
CA CYS A 236 11.60 -32.88 3.75
C CYS A 236 12.22 -33.59 4.96
N GLU A 237 13.55 -33.74 4.96
CA GLU A 237 14.31 -34.35 6.05
C GLU A 237 14.07 -33.70 7.43
N TYR A 238 13.63 -32.44 7.45
CA TYR A 238 13.31 -31.70 8.67
C TYR A 238 11.82 -31.61 8.97
N PHE A 239 10.94 -32.24 8.18
CA PHE A 239 9.50 -32.02 8.23
C PHE A 239 8.92 -32.19 9.64
N ASP A 240 9.20 -33.32 10.30
CA ASP A 240 8.64 -33.65 11.62
C ASP A 240 9.15 -32.74 12.74
N ASN A 241 10.30 -32.08 12.54
CA ASN A 241 10.92 -31.17 13.51
C ASN A 241 11.08 -29.75 12.95
N CYS A 242 10.25 -29.37 11.97
CA CYS A 242 10.33 -28.05 11.35
C CYS A 242 9.62 -27.05 12.24
N ALA A 243 10.38 -26.22 12.95
CA ALA A 243 9.83 -25.19 13.83
C ALA A 243 8.82 -24.27 13.13
N TYR A 244 9.04 -23.97 11.84
CA TYR A 244 8.05 -23.23 11.03
C TYR A 244 6.73 -23.98 10.81
N LEU A 245 6.73 -25.31 10.68
CA LEU A 245 5.48 -26.07 10.52
C LEU A 245 4.79 -26.29 11.86
N GLN A 246 5.56 -26.49 12.94
CA GLN A 246 5.03 -26.68 14.29
C GLN A 246 4.20 -25.49 14.77
N GLN A 247 4.58 -24.25 14.43
CA GLN A 247 3.73 -23.07 14.74
C GLN A 247 2.38 -23.06 13.99
N LEU A 248 2.25 -23.84 12.91
CA LEU A 248 1.03 -23.93 12.09
C LEU A 248 0.18 -25.16 12.42
N GLU A 249 0.63 -25.99 13.36
CA GLU A 249 -0.16 -27.11 13.84
C GLU A 249 -1.28 -26.57 14.75
N GLU A 250 -2.50 -26.99 14.45
CA GLU A 250 -3.65 -26.81 15.32
C GLU A 250 -3.96 -28.17 15.97
N GLU A 251 -4.19 -28.18 17.27
CA GLU A 251 -4.73 -29.38 17.93
C GLU A 251 -6.15 -29.62 17.41
N GLU A 252 -6.49 -30.87 17.06
CA GLU A 252 -7.85 -31.22 16.66
C GLU A 252 -8.83 -30.89 17.80
N LEU A 253 -9.57 -29.79 17.63
CA LEU A 253 -10.53 -29.31 18.62
C LEU A 253 -11.68 -30.32 18.76
N PRO A 254 -11.97 -30.84 19.98
CA PRO A 254 -13.16 -31.63 20.19
C PRO A 254 -14.42 -30.78 19.93
N PRO A 255 -15.51 -31.33 19.35
CA PRO A 255 -16.73 -30.56 19.13
C PRO A 255 -17.36 -30.11 20.46
N GLY A 256 -17.66 -28.81 20.64
CA GLY A 256 -18.43 -28.29 21.77
C GLY A 256 -17.88 -27.00 22.40
N ASP A 257 -18.19 -26.77 23.69
CA ASP A 257 -17.82 -25.58 24.48
C ASP A 257 -16.29 -25.32 24.58
N ILE A 258 -15.45 -26.29 24.21
CA ILE A 258 -13.99 -26.16 24.21
C ILE A 258 -13.52 -25.18 23.11
N ARG A 259 -14.30 -24.98 22.04
CA ARG A 259 -13.99 -23.99 20.99
C ARG A 259 -13.87 -22.57 21.55
N ARG A 260 -14.59 -22.23 22.63
CA ARG A 260 -14.50 -20.93 23.31
C ARG A 260 -13.18 -20.72 24.06
N VAL A 261 -12.54 -21.83 24.45
CA VAL A 261 -11.32 -21.87 25.25
C VAL A 261 -10.08 -21.88 24.34
N LEU A 262 -10.18 -22.48 23.15
CA LEU A 262 -9.04 -22.74 22.26
C LEU A 262 -8.86 -21.72 21.11
N THR A 263 -9.74 -20.72 20.99
CA THR A 263 -9.52 -19.61 20.06
C THR A 263 -8.50 -18.63 20.61
N GLU A 264 -7.71 -18.08 19.71
CA GLU A 264 -6.55 -17.26 20.03
C GLU A 264 -6.41 -16.05 19.10
N VAL A 265 -5.53 -15.14 19.50
CA VAL A 265 -5.07 -14.03 18.68
C VAL A 265 -3.77 -14.42 18.00
N LYS A 266 -3.82 -14.61 16.67
CA LYS A 266 -2.66 -14.93 15.85
C LYS A 266 -2.08 -13.64 15.27
N VAL A 267 -0.92 -13.22 15.77
CA VAL A 267 -0.22 -12.01 15.32
C VAL A 267 0.74 -12.37 14.17
N MET A 268 0.53 -11.75 13.00
CA MET A 268 1.24 -11.99 11.75
C MET A 268 1.78 -10.69 11.16
N THR A 269 2.83 -10.75 10.34
CA THR A 269 3.25 -9.59 9.55
C THR A 269 2.32 -9.32 8.36
N HIS A 270 2.33 -8.09 7.82
CA HIS A 270 1.59 -7.71 6.61
C HIS A 270 1.86 -8.58 5.38
N GLU A 271 3.01 -9.27 5.32
CA GLU A 271 3.27 -10.22 4.24
C GLU A 271 2.23 -11.34 4.19
N HIS A 272 1.72 -11.75 5.35
CA HIS A 272 0.70 -12.79 5.48
C HIS A 272 -0.68 -12.37 4.95
N LEU A 273 -0.91 -11.07 4.65
CA LEU A 273 -2.10 -10.60 3.94
C LEU A 273 -2.18 -11.14 2.50
N PHE A 274 -1.03 -11.54 1.94
CA PHE A 274 -0.89 -12.01 0.55
C PHE A 274 -0.48 -13.48 0.47
N LEU A 275 -0.36 -14.17 1.61
CA LEU A 275 0.09 -15.55 1.69
C LEU A 275 -1.03 -16.46 2.21
N ARG A 276 -1.03 -17.70 1.72
CA ARG A 276 -1.97 -18.77 2.10
C ARG A 276 -1.65 -19.43 3.46
N THR A 277 -0.82 -18.82 4.29
CA THR A 277 -0.42 -19.39 5.60
C THR A 277 -1.63 -19.64 6.50
N LYS A 278 -2.60 -18.72 6.45
CA LYS A 278 -3.84 -18.75 7.21
C LYS A 278 -4.83 -19.87 6.82
N ASP A 279 -4.65 -20.52 5.67
CA ASP A 279 -5.48 -21.68 5.26
C ASP A 279 -5.29 -22.89 6.19
N ARG A 280 -4.29 -22.83 7.08
CA ARG A 280 -4.00 -23.83 8.11
C ARG A 280 -4.60 -23.49 9.47
N PHE A 281 -5.21 -22.32 9.59
CA PHE A 281 -5.80 -21.85 10.83
C PHE A 281 -7.32 -21.97 10.79
N ALA A 282 -7.94 -21.99 11.96
CA ALA A 282 -9.37 -21.80 12.06
C ALA A 282 -9.80 -20.46 11.42
N ASP A 283 -11.01 -20.45 10.86
CA ASP A 283 -11.55 -19.22 10.26
C ASP A 283 -11.63 -18.10 11.32
N PRO A 284 -11.15 -16.89 11.00
CA PRO A 284 -11.13 -15.80 11.95
C PRO A 284 -12.53 -15.21 12.15
N ALA A 285 -12.86 -14.88 13.39
CA ALA A 285 -14.01 -14.04 13.74
C ALA A 285 -13.76 -12.56 13.48
N LEU A 286 -12.49 -12.13 13.44
CA LEU A 286 -12.09 -10.76 13.20
C LEU A 286 -10.70 -10.72 12.58
N ILE A 287 -10.53 -9.82 11.61
CA ILE A 287 -9.23 -9.45 11.05
C ILE A 287 -8.91 -8.02 11.48
N VAL A 288 -7.75 -7.82 12.08
CA VAL A 288 -7.23 -6.48 12.40
C VAL A 288 -5.98 -6.23 11.58
N ILE A 289 -5.92 -5.09 10.89
CA ILE A 289 -4.75 -4.65 10.14
C ILE A 289 -4.26 -3.34 10.76
N ASP A 290 -3.15 -3.42 11.49
CA ASP A 290 -2.53 -2.28 12.14
C ASP A 290 -1.46 -1.66 11.24
N GLU A 291 -1.50 -0.34 11.07
CA GLU A 291 -0.70 0.40 10.10
C GLU A 291 -1.04 0.09 8.62
N GLY A 292 -0.77 1.04 7.72
CA GLY A 292 -1.04 0.88 6.29
C GLY A 292 -0.16 -0.17 5.61
N PHE A 293 -0.78 -1.11 4.87
CA PHE A 293 -0.08 -2.11 4.05
C PHE A 293 0.09 -1.70 2.58
N ALA A 294 -0.68 -0.73 2.09
CA ALA A 294 -0.82 -0.46 0.66
C ALA A 294 0.49 -0.08 -0.04
N LYS A 295 1.40 0.63 0.65
CA LYS A 295 2.70 1.06 0.10
C LYS A 295 3.58 -0.12 -0.33
N SER A 296 3.47 -1.28 0.33
CA SER A 296 4.22 -2.52 0.00
C SER A 296 3.39 -3.58 -0.73
N ALA A 297 2.15 -3.26 -1.09
CA ALA A 297 1.16 -4.16 -1.68
C ALA A 297 1.22 -4.24 -3.21
N HIS A 298 2.39 -3.99 -3.80
CA HIS A 298 2.66 -4.16 -5.21
C HIS A 298 3.90 -5.04 -5.40
N LYS A 299 4.04 -5.63 -6.58
CA LYS A 299 5.19 -6.42 -6.99
C LYS A 299 5.66 -6.00 -8.38
N SER A 300 6.96 -6.08 -8.58
CA SER A 300 7.65 -5.90 -9.86
C SER A 300 8.31 -7.23 -10.23
N VAL A 301 8.09 -7.72 -11.44
CA VAL A 301 8.74 -8.92 -11.97
C VAL A 301 9.45 -8.53 -13.27
N GLU A 302 10.77 -8.67 -13.29
CA GLU A 302 11.58 -8.36 -14.45
C GLU A 302 11.90 -9.64 -15.24
N LEU A 303 11.94 -9.51 -16.56
CA LEU A 303 12.40 -10.56 -17.46
C LEU A 303 13.14 -9.97 -18.67
N PRO A 304 14.27 -10.54 -19.08
CA PRO A 304 14.91 -10.20 -20.35
C PRO A 304 13.98 -10.46 -21.53
N ILE A 305 13.89 -9.52 -22.49
CA ILE A 305 13.02 -9.71 -23.66
C ILE A 305 13.49 -10.89 -24.54
N LYS A 306 14.79 -11.20 -24.52
CA LYS A 306 15.33 -12.41 -25.18
C LYS A 306 14.68 -13.71 -24.68
N ASP A 307 14.20 -13.75 -23.43
CA ASP A 307 13.54 -14.92 -22.88
C ASP A 307 12.12 -15.06 -23.45
N ILE A 308 11.48 -13.94 -23.80
CA ILE A 308 10.19 -13.91 -24.52
C ILE A 308 10.38 -14.41 -25.95
N LEU A 309 11.41 -13.92 -26.65
CA LEU A 309 11.76 -14.38 -28.01
C LEU A 309 12.13 -15.86 -28.05
N ALA A 310 12.78 -16.37 -27.01
CA ALA A 310 13.13 -17.79 -26.90
C ALA A 310 11.93 -18.68 -26.48
N PHE A 311 10.84 -18.09 -26.00
CA PHE A 311 9.68 -18.84 -25.50
C PHE A 311 8.82 -19.42 -26.63
N ALA A 312 8.68 -18.68 -27.73
CA ALA A 312 7.77 -18.99 -28.83
C ALA A 312 8.48 -18.90 -30.19
N SER A 313 7.84 -19.39 -31.26
CA SER A 313 8.41 -19.28 -32.61
C SER A 313 8.47 -17.81 -33.07
N PRO A 314 9.40 -17.43 -33.96
CA PRO A 314 9.53 -16.05 -34.44
C PRO A 314 8.27 -15.47 -35.09
N GLU A 315 7.37 -16.32 -35.60
CA GLU A 315 6.12 -15.93 -36.25
C GLU A 315 4.91 -15.87 -35.29
N SER A 316 5.12 -16.11 -34.00
CA SER A 316 4.06 -16.11 -32.97
C SER A 316 3.61 -14.71 -32.56
N LEU A 317 2.40 -14.58 -31.99
CA LEU A 317 1.96 -13.31 -31.37
C LEU A 317 2.82 -12.97 -30.16
N ILE A 318 3.34 -13.98 -29.45
CA ILE A 318 4.26 -13.78 -28.32
C ILE A 318 5.58 -13.15 -28.78
N ALA A 319 6.11 -13.56 -29.94
CA ALA A 319 7.28 -12.91 -30.55
C ALA A 319 6.96 -11.47 -30.99
N GLU A 320 5.76 -11.22 -31.53
CA GLU A 320 5.33 -9.86 -31.88
C GLU A 320 5.19 -8.95 -30.64
N VAL A 321 4.74 -9.51 -29.50
CA VAL A 321 4.76 -8.80 -28.20
C VAL A 321 6.19 -8.41 -27.84
N ALA A 322 7.16 -9.32 -27.98
CA ALA A 322 8.57 -9.02 -27.72
C ALA A 322 9.09 -7.89 -28.63
N ASP A 323 8.74 -7.90 -29.91
CA ASP A 323 9.12 -6.87 -30.87
C ASP A 323 8.57 -5.48 -30.50
N LEU A 324 7.30 -5.41 -30.05
CA LEU A 324 6.71 -4.17 -29.55
C LEU A 324 7.42 -3.65 -28.29
N LEU A 325 7.83 -4.56 -27.39
CA LEU A 325 8.59 -4.21 -26.20
C LEU A 325 10.01 -3.72 -26.52
N ILE A 326 10.71 -4.35 -27.49
CA ILE A 326 12.03 -3.90 -27.98
C ILE A 326 11.95 -2.46 -28.53
N ARG A 327 10.87 -2.16 -29.27
CA ARG A 327 10.62 -0.83 -29.84
C ARG A 327 10.14 0.20 -28.80
N GLN A 328 9.93 -0.22 -27.55
CA GLN A 328 9.42 0.62 -26.46
C GLN A 328 8.09 1.31 -26.85
N GLU A 329 7.20 0.56 -27.50
CA GLU A 329 5.91 1.08 -27.98
C GLU A 329 5.08 1.63 -26.81
N GLN A 330 4.76 2.92 -26.87
CA GLN A 330 4.01 3.61 -25.82
C GLN A 330 2.54 3.16 -25.83
N ASN A 331 1.97 2.94 -27.02
CA ASN A 331 0.60 2.50 -27.21
C ASN A 331 0.50 0.97 -27.37
N LEU A 332 1.14 0.25 -26.44
CA LEU A 332 1.28 -1.21 -26.51
C LEU A 332 -0.06 -1.93 -26.69
N LEU A 333 -1.11 -1.56 -25.94
CA LEU A 333 -2.41 -2.22 -26.02
C LEU A 333 -3.14 -1.89 -27.33
N GLU A 334 -3.01 -0.67 -27.85
CA GLU A 334 -3.57 -0.29 -29.16
C GLU A 334 -2.98 -1.19 -30.26
N LYS A 335 -1.65 -1.31 -30.31
CA LYS A 335 -0.96 -2.15 -31.30
C LYS A 335 -1.33 -3.62 -31.15
N LEU A 336 -1.40 -4.13 -29.92
CA LEU A 336 -1.83 -5.50 -29.67
C LEU A 336 -3.28 -5.75 -30.12
N ARG A 337 -4.22 -4.84 -29.85
CA ARG A 337 -5.61 -4.97 -30.33
C ARG A 337 -5.73 -4.97 -31.85
N ALA A 338 -4.80 -4.33 -32.55
CA ALA A 338 -4.80 -4.32 -34.02
C ALA A 338 -4.40 -5.69 -34.62
N ILE A 339 -3.70 -6.54 -33.87
CA ILE A 339 -3.16 -7.81 -34.35
C ILE A 339 -3.74 -9.04 -33.64
N THR A 340 -4.32 -8.89 -32.45
CA THR A 340 -4.82 -10.02 -31.66
C THR A 340 -5.97 -9.65 -30.71
N THR A 341 -6.55 -10.67 -30.09
CA THR A 341 -7.51 -10.56 -28.98
C THR A 341 -6.91 -11.17 -27.72
N SER A 342 -7.44 -10.82 -26.55
CA SER A 342 -7.02 -11.44 -25.29
C SER A 342 -7.14 -12.97 -25.31
N ILE A 343 -8.18 -13.50 -25.96
CA ILE A 343 -8.43 -14.95 -26.07
C ILE A 343 -7.39 -15.59 -26.98
N ALA A 344 -7.18 -15.06 -28.19
CA ALA A 344 -6.20 -15.62 -29.12
C ALA A 344 -4.77 -15.60 -28.57
N LEU A 345 -4.41 -14.56 -27.81
CA LEU A 345 -3.12 -14.47 -27.14
C LEU A 345 -2.95 -15.51 -26.02
N LEU A 346 -4.02 -15.83 -25.28
CA LEU A 346 -4.02 -16.89 -24.27
C LEU A 346 -4.02 -18.29 -24.90
N ASP A 347 -4.78 -18.50 -25.98
CA ASP A 347 -4.82 -19.77 -26.70
C ASP A 347 -3.45 -20.13 -27.29
N GLU A 348 -2.70 -19.14 -27.78
CA GLU A 348 -1.32 -19.37 -28.23
C GLU A 348 -0.37 -19.62 -27.05
N LEU A 349 -0.51 -18.89 -25.94
CA LEU A 349 0.25 -19.16 -24.73
C LEU A 349 0.07 -20.62 -24.27
N ASP A 350 -1.16 -21.12 -24.23
CA ASP A 350 -1.48 -22.49 -23.80
C ASP A 350 -0.81 -23.55 -24.70
N GLN A 351 -0.67 -23.27 -26.00
CA GLN A 351 0.05 -24.16 -26.93
C GLN A 351 1.53 -24.27 -26.58
N TYR A 352 2.19 -23.16 -26.27
CA TYR A 352 3.61 -23.15 -25.89
C TYR A 352 3.82 -23.66 -24.46
N GLU A 353 2.93 -23.34 -23.51
CA GLU A 353 2.96 -23.91 -22.17
C GLU A 353 2.72 -25.43 -22.20
N GLY A 354 1.94 -25.98 -23.14
CA GLY A 354 1.79 -27.43 -23.30
C GLY A 354 3.02 -28.13 -23.88
N LEU A 355 3.89 -27.40 -24.60
CA LEU A 355 5.11 -27.92 -25.25
C LEU A 355 6.35 -27.81 -24.37
N GLN A 356 6.44 -26.74 -23.57
CA GLN A 356 7.42 -26.66 -22.49
C GLN A 356 6.88 -27.46 -21.31
N SER A 357 7.70 -28.20 -20.59
CA SER A 357 7.26 -28.85 -19.35
C SER A 357 6.91 -27.76 -18.32
N SER A 358 5.71 -27.19 -18.42
CA SER A 358 5.17 -26.08 -17.62
C SER A 358 4.74 -26.59 -16.24
N GLY A 359 5.69 -27.22 -15.57
CA GLY A 359 5.66 -27.35 -14.13
C GLY A 359 6.72 -26.42 -13.57
N PHE A 360 6.46 -25.91 -12.36
CA PHE A 360 7.54 -25.66 -11.43
C PHE A 360 8.63 -26.75 -11.59
N PRO A 361 9.94 -26.42 -11.59
CA PRO A 361 10.96 -27.43 -11.78
C PRO A 361 10.70 -28.62 -10.87
N SER A 362 10.74 -29.84 -11.43
CA SER A 362 10.58 -31.07 -10.67
C SER A 362 11.67 -31.11 -9.60
N LEU A 363 11.30 -30.71 -8.39
CA LEU A 363 12.21 -30.58 -7.28
C LEU A 363 12.12 -31.86 -6.47
N ASP A 364 13.22 -32.62 -6.44
CA ASP A 364 13.33 -33.77 -5.55
C ASP A 364 13.45 -33.26 -4.11
N ILE A 365 12.41 -33.48 -3.31
CA ILE A 365 12.30 -33.01 -1.92
C ILE A 365 13.42 -33.58 -1.04
N GLU A 366 13.87 -34.80 -1.34
CA GLU A 366 14.87 -35.54 -0.55
C GLU A 366 16.32 -35.18 -0.94
N SER A 367 16.50 -34.45 -2.05
CA SER A 367 17.82 -33.98 -2.47
C SER A 367 18.39 -32.89 -1.54
N SER A 368 19.71 -32.73 -1.58
CA SER A 368 20.41 -31.73 -0.76
C SER A 368 19.97 -30.30 -1.10
N THR A 369 20.05 -29.39 -0.12
CA THR A 369 19.71 -27.97 -0.32
C THR A 369 20.45 -27.36 -1.52
N ASP A 370 21.73 -27.69 -1.71
CA ASP A 370 22.51 -27.21 -2.86
C ASP A 370 21.99 -27.75 -4.20
N ALA A 371 21.59 -29.03 -4.25
CA ALA A 371 21.00 -29.62 -5.44
C ALA A 371 19.65 -28.97 -5.77
N GLN A 372 18.81 -28.72 -4.75
CA GLN A 372 17.53 -28.04 -4.88
C GLN A 372 17.70 -26.59 -5.36
N LEU A 373 18.63 -25.84 -4.77
CA LEU A 373 18.96 -24.48 -5.19
C LEU A 373 19.53 -24.44 -6.62
N SER A 374 20.36 -25.42 -6.98
CA SER A 374 20.88 -25.57 -8.34
C SER A 374 19.73 -25.82 -9.33
N ALA A 375 18.83 -26.76 -9.02
CA ALA A 375 17.64 -27.04 -9.82
C ALA A 375 16.77 -25.79 -10.02
N LEU A 376 16.54 -25.01 -8.95
CA LEU A 376 15.81 -23.74 -9.00
C LEU A 376 16.58 -22.61 -9.71
N ARG A 377 17.91 -22.68 -9.84
CA ARG A 377 18.71 -21.74 -10.63
C ARG A 377 18.68 -22.11 -12.12
N SER A 378 18.73 -23.40 -12.44
CA SER A 378 18.64 -23.92 -13.81
C SER A 378 17.22 -23.86 -14.37
N ALA A 379 16.22 -23.88 -13.49
CA ALA A 379 14.84 -23.58 -13.83
C ALA A 379 14.72 -22.08 -14.10
N ALA A 380 15.02 -21.69 -15.35
CA ALA A 380 14.59 -20.39 -15.83
C ALA A 380 13.06 -20.39 -15.70
N THR A 381 12.53 -19.70 -14.69
CA THR A 381 11.14 -19.27 -14.71
C THR A 381 11.07 -18.24 -15.78
N ASN A 382 10.77 -18.70 -17.00
CA ASN A 382 10.44 -17.78 -18.04
C ASN A 382 9.16 -17.09 -17.59
N ASN A 383 9.23 -15.81 -17.20
CA ASN A 383 8.07 -15.05 -16.76
C ASN A 383 7.18 -14.62 -17.95
N THR A 384 7.46 -15.11 -19.17
CA THR A 384 6.64 -14.87 -20.36
C THR A 384 5.18 -15.23 -20.15
N PRO A 385 4.79 -16.39 -19.56
CA PRO A 385 3.38 -16.65 -19.27
C PRO A 385 2.75 -15.62 -18.35
N LEU A 386 3.48 -15.16 -17.32
CA LEU A 386 2.98 -14.10 -16.44
C LEU A 386 2.79 -12.78 -17.20
N LEU A 387 3.74 -12.41 -18.07
CA LEU A 387 3.67 -11.21 -18.90
C LEU A 387 2.46 -11.28 -19.85
N ILE A 388 2.31 -12.41 -20.55
CA ILE A 388 1.26 -12.60 -21.55
C ILE A 388 -0.12 -12.63 -20.89
N ARG A 389 -0.30 -13.36 -19.77
CA ARG A 389 -1.56 -13.34 -18.98
C ARG A 389 -1.88 -11.95 -18.48
N THR A 390 -0.87 -11.16 -18.11
CA THR A 390 -1.06 -9.78 -17.65
C THR A 390 -1.54 -8.87 -18.79
N LEU A 391 -0.92 -8.95 -19.97
CA LEU A 391 -1.37 -8.19 -21.15
C LEU A 391 -2.76 -8.62 -21.61
N ALA A 392 -3.04 -9.93 -21.65
CA ALA A 392 -4.35 -10.45 -22.01
C ALA A 392 -5.45 -9.93 -21.06
N TYR A 393 -5.16 -9.88 -19.75
CA TYR A 393 -6.07 -9.29 -18.77
C TYR A 393 -6.32 -7.79 -19.02
N GLU A 394 -5.28 -6.99 -19.30
CA GLU A 394 -5.45 -5.57 -19.64
C GLU A 394 -6.25 -5.37 -20.94
N LEU A 395 -6.01 -6.20 -21.97
CA LEU A 395 -6.76 -6.20 -23.24
C LEU A 395 -8.24 -6.52 -23.02
N GLN A 396 -8.56 -7.42 -22.09
CA GLN A 396 -9.93 -7.82 -21.78
C GLN A 396 -10.68 -6.77 -20.93
N THR A 397 -9.99 -6.13 -19.99
CA THR A 397 -10.63 -5.32 -18.93
C THR A 397 -10.61 -3.82 -19.21
N THR A 398 -9.82 -3.37 -20.19
CA THR A 398 -9.62 -1.95 -20.47
C THR A 398 -9.68 -1.65 -21.97
N ASP A 399 -10.02 -0.41 -22.31
CA ASP A 399 -10.11 0.16 -23.66
C ASP A 399 -8.97 1.15 -23.98
N ARG A 400 -8.10 1.44 -23.01
CA ARG A 400 -6.95 2.35 -23.16
C ARG A 400 -5.86 1.80 -24.08
N ASP A 401 -5.09 2.69 -24.69
CA ASP A 401 -4.05 2.37 -25.67
C ASP A 401 -2.72 1.94 -25.05
N ILE A 402 -2.42 2.43 -23.84
CA ILE A 402 -1.16 2.19 -23.13
C ILE A 402 -1.32 1.03 -22.14
N SER A 403 -0.25 0.27 -21.88
CA SER A 403 -0.21 -0.68 -20.75
C SER A 403 0.20 0.03 -19.46
N HIS A 404 -0.42 -0.36 -18.34
CA HIS A 404 0.01 0.03 -17.00
C HIS A 404 0.92 -1.04 -16.42
N ALA A 405 0.50 -2.29 -16.59
CA ALA A 405 1.10 -3.46 -15.97
C ALA A 405 2.41 -3.88 -16.63
N VAL A 406 2.66 -3.54 -17.89
CA VAL A 406 3.89 -3.91 -18.60
C VAL A 406 4.59 -2.66 -19.11
N VAL A 407 5.85 -2.50 -18.71
CA VAL A 407 6.75 -1.45 -19.19
C VAL A 407 8.05 -2.09 -19.67
N SER A 408 8.80 -1.42 -20.54
CA SER A 408 10.07 -1.93 -21.06
C SER A 408 11.07 -0.82 -21.33
N ASP A 409 12.36 -1.12 -21.15
CA ASP A 409 13.50 -0.30 -21.56
C ASP A 409 14.11 -0.75 -22.90
N GLY A 410 13.46 -1.67 -23.61
CA GLY A 410 13.92 -2.27 -24.87
C GLY A 410 14.87 -3.46 -24.72
N VAL A 411 15.31 -3.79 -23.50
CA VAL A 411 16.15 -4.96 -23.18
C VAL A 411 15.45 -5.86 -22.17
N THR A 412 14.80 -5.25 -21.19
CA THR A 412 14.09 -5.87 -20.09
C THR A 412 12.63 -5.43 -20.14
N ALA A 413 11.72 -6.37 -19.91
CA ALA A 413 10.33 -6.08 -19.63
C ALA A 413 10.11 -6.14 -18.11
N THR A 414 9.23 -5.28 -17.60
CA THR A 414 8.88 -5.22 -16.18
C THR A 414 7.37 -5.33 -16.05
N ILE A 415 6.93 -6.32 -15.27
CA ILE A 415 5.54 -6.60 -14.95
C ILE A 415 5.22 -5.99 -13.57
N LEU A 416 4.30 -5.03 -13.54
CA LEU A 416 3.84 -4.30 -12.38
C LEU A 416 2.42 -4.75 -12.02
N ARG A 417 2.24 -5.36 -10.85
CA ARG A 417 0.91 -5.79 -10.38
C ARG A 417 0.73 -5.55 -8.89
N ARG A 418 -0.52 -5.34 -8.47
CA ARG A 418 -0.90 -5.41 -7.05
C ARG A 418 -0.76 -6.83 -6.56
N LYS A 419 -0.37 -6.98 -5.30
CA LYS A 419 -0.52 -8.27 -4.60
C LYS A 419 -2.00 -8.47 -4.33
N GLU A 420 -2.48 -9.70 -4.51
CA GLU A 420 -3.89 -10.03 -4.26
C GLU A 420 -4.06 -10.24 -2.75
N LEU A 421 -5.00 -9.50 -2.16
CA LEU A 421 -5.41 -9.78 -0.79
C LEU A 421 -6.04 -11.15 -0.76
N ASP A 422 -5.51 -11.99 0.10
CA ASP A 422 -6.05 -13.29 0.39
C ASP A 422 -6.49 -13.20 1.85
N LEU A 423 -7.78 -13.01 2.10
CA LEU A 423 -8.35 -12.86 3.43
C LEU A 423 -9.63 -13.69 3.53
N PRO A 424 -9.86 -14.41 4.65
CA PRO A 424 -11.12 -15.08 4.91
C PRO A 424 -12.27 -14.07 4.96
N ASN A 425 -13.49 -14.53 4.70
CA ASN A 425 -14.69 -13.70 4.81
C ASN A 425 -15.03 -13.42 6.28
N ALA A 426 -14.38 -12.41 6.86
CA ALA A 426 -14.55 -12.00 8.25
C ALA A 426 -14.61 -10.46 8.34
N PRO A 427 -15.19 -9.89 9.41
CA PRO A 427 -15.09 -8.47 9.72
C PRO A 427 -13.64 -7.98 9.69
N VAL A 428 -13.39 -6.83 9.08
CA VAL A 428 -12.05 -6.24 8.97
C VAL A 428 -12.02 -4.86 9.63
N LEU A 429 -11.16 -4.72 10.63
CA LEU A 429 -10.79 -3.43 11.21
C LEU A 429 -9.40 -3.05 10.75
N MET A 430 -9.25 -1.84 10.22
CA MET A 430 -7.96 -1.25 9.89
C MET A 430 -7.67 -0.07 10.80
N ILE A 431 -6.47 -0.01 11.35
CA ILE A 431 -6.01 1.10 12.20
C ILE A 431 -4.84 1.75 11.48
N ASP A 432 -5.10 2.80 10.70
CA ASP A 432 -4.07 3.41 9.86
C ASP A 432 -4.24 4.93 9.81
N ALA A 433 -3.23 5.65 10.28
CA ALA A 433 -3.22 7.12 10.27
C ALA A 433 -3.19 7.69 8.84
N ASP A 434 -2.68 6.91 7.87
CA ASP A 434 -2.54 7.30 6.48
C ASP A 434 -3.63 6.68 5.59
N ALA A 435 -4.68 6.09 6.18
CA ALA A 435 -5.73 5.40 5.43
C ALA A 435 -6.31 6.28 4.31
N ASN A 436 -6.45 5.68 3.13
CA ASN A 436 -6.99 6.31 1.94
C ASN A 436 -8.07 5.41 1.33
N GLN A 437 -9.31 5.89 1.29
CA GLN A 437 -10.47 5.11 0.87
C GLN A 437 -10.30 4.52 -0.53
N THR A 438 -9.85 5.30 -1.49
CA THR A 438 -9.74 4.84 -2.88
C THR A 438 -8.66 3.77 -3.05
N ILE A 439 -7.59 3.82 -2.25
CA ILE A 439 -6.59 2.77 -2.21
C ILE A 439 -7.20 1.49 -1.62
N LEU A 440 -7.86 1.58 -0.47
CA LEU A 440 -8.43 0.43 0.22
C LEU A 440 -9.51 -0.27 -0.61
N GLU A 441 -10.41 0.48 -1.22
CA GLU A 441 -11.46 -0.05 -2.11
C GLU A 441 -10.88 -0.75 -3.34
N THR A 442 -9.66 -0.38 -3.78
CA THR A 442 -8.96 -1.07 -4.87
C THR A 442 -8.48 -2.48 -4.44
N PHE A 443 -8.19 -2.67 -3.16
CA PHE A 443 -7.75 -3.97 -2.62
C PHE A 443 -8.90 -4.87 -2.17
N PHE A 444 -9.91 -4.30 -1.52
CA PHE A 444 -11.07 -5.07 -1.05
C PHE A 444 -12.14 -5.28 -2.12
N GLU A 445 -12.06 -4.54 -3.23
CA GLU A 445 -13.02 -4.59 -4.35
C GLU A 445 -14.48 -4.32 -3.92
N ARG A 446 -14.65 -3.59 -2.81
CA ARG A 446 -15.91 -3.12 -2.23
C ARG A 446 -15.71 -1.84 -1.44
N SER A 447 -16.80 -1.17 -1.11
CA SER A 447 -16.77 0.07 -0.32
C SER A 447 -16.14 -0.16 1.06
N VAL A 448 -15.28 0.78 1.48
CA VAL A 448 -14.61 0.74 2.79
C VAL A 448 -15.03 1.96 3.59
N SER A 449 -15.63 1.75 4.76
CA SER A 449 -15.98 2.85 5.67
C SER A 449 -14.71 3.42 6.28
N ILE A 450 -14.52 4.74 6.21
CA ILE A 450 -13.39 5.42 6.86
C ILE A 450 -13.90 6.42 7.88
N GLU A 451 -13.49 6.23 9.13
CA GLU A 451 -13.74 7.18 10.21
C GLU A 451 -12.47 7.98 10.51
N SER A 452 -12.53 9.30 10.28
CA SER A 452 -11.41 10.20 10.62
C SER A 452 -11.59 10.81 12.01
N ILE A 453 -10.54 10.68 12.83
CA ILE A 453 -10.46 11.21 14.19
C ILE A 453 -9.18 12.02 14.32
N ARG A 454 -9.31 13.34 14.14
CA ARG A 454 -8.20 14.27 14.24
C ARG A 454 -8.17 14.86 15.64
N VAL A 455 -7.09 14.58 16.36
CA VAL A 455 -6.84 15.14 17.69
C VAL A 455 -5.71 16.15 17.64
N GLU A 456 -5.85 17.22 18.44
CA GLU A 456 -4.83 18.26 18.61
C GLU A 456 -3.48 17.67 19.03
N ARG A 457 -2.41 18.03 18.32
CA ARG A 457 -1.04 17.60 18.66
C ARG A 457 -0.45 18.52 19.73
N GLN A 458 -0.06 17.95 20.86
CA GLN A 458 0.62 18.67 21.95
C GLN A 458 2.15 18.71 21.71
N ALA A 459 2.58 19.39 20.65
CA ALA A 459 4.00 19.54 20.30
C ALA A 459 4.31 20.93 19.73
N GLU A 460 5.51 21.44 20.01
CA GLU A 460 6.08 22.61 19.34
C GLU A 460 6.93 22.16 18.15
N VAL A 461 6.60 22.65 16.95
CA VAL A 461 7.28 22.27 15.71
C VAL A 461 8.07 23.44 15.17
N HIS A 462 9.39 23.27 15.08
CA HIS A 462 10.29 24.20 14.40
C HIS A 462 10.68 23.61 13.04
N GLN A 463 10.29 24.27 11.95
CA GLN A 463 10.67 23.87 10.59
C GLN A 463 11.72 24.83 10.02
N PHE A 464 12.86 24.28 9.60
CA PHE A 464 13.92 25.02 8.92
C PHE A 464 13.81 24.79 7.41
N ASN A 465 13.69 25.87 6.64
CA ASN A 465 13.38 25.84 5.20
C ASN A 465 14.55 26.26 4.30
N ASP A 466 15.72 26.53 4.88
CA ASP A 466 16.90 27.01 4.17
C ASP A 466 17.61 25.89 3.39
N ARG A 467 17.44 24.62 3.80
CA ARG A 467 18.06 23.45 3.18
C ARG A 467 17.14 22.23 3.18
N THR A 468 17.32 21.36 2.18
CA THR A 468 16.57 20.09 2.04
C THR A 468 17.20 18.92 2.79
N PHE A 469 18.47 19.04 3.20
CA PHE A 469 19.24 17.97 3.86
C PHE A 469 19.19 16.64 3.08
N SER A 470 19.36 16.70 1.75
CA SER A 470 19.38 15.51 0.89
C SER A 470 20.61 14.65 1.15
N MET A 471 20.51 13.35 0.84
CA MET A 471 21.65 12.42 0.95
C MET A 471 22.87 12.89 0.16
N THR A 472 22.68 13.43 -1.05
CA THR A 472 23.76 14.00 -1.86
C THR A 472 24.39 15.21 -1.20
N GLY A 473 23.61 16.06 -0.54
CA GLY A 473 24.11 17.24 0.15
C GLY A 473 25.03 16.92 1.33
N PHE A 474 24.83 15.78 1.99
CA PHE A 474 25.73 15.28 3.04
C PHE A 474 27.00 14.65 2.45
N ALA A 475 26.87 13.85 1.39
CA ALA A 475 28.02 13.19 0.76
C ALA A 475 29.07 14.17 0.21
N ASP A 476 28.64 15.37 -0.20
CA ASP A 476 29.51 16.38 -0.79
C ASP A 476 30.11 17.37 0.24
N SER A 477 29.80 17.25 1.54
CA SER A 477 30.14 18.29 2.52
C SER A 477 30.26 17.79 3.98
N ASP A 478 31.47 17.42 4.39
CA ASP A 478 31.81 17.11 5.79
C ASP A 478 31.42 18.23 6.77
N VAL A 479 31.55 19.50 6.35
CA VAL A 479 31.17 20.68 7.15
C VAL A 479 29.69 20.67 7.53
N LEU A 480 28.82 20.17 6.65
CA LEU A 480 27.38 20.12 6.91
C LEU A 480 27.06 19.03 7.94
N LEU A 481 27.73 17.88 7.82
CA LEU A 481 27.60 16.78 8.77
C LEU A 481 28.04 17.23 10.17
N GLU A 482 29.17 17.95 10.29
CA GLU A 482 29.65 18.52 11.56
C GLU A 482 28.69 19.57 12.15
N GLN A 483 28.09 20.42 11.31
CA GLN A 483 27.10 21.41 11.76
C GLN A 483 25.83 20.75 12.30
N VAL A 484 25.33 19.73 11.59
CA VAL A 484 24.17 18.94 12.02
C VAL A 484 24.48 18.18 13.31
N HIS A 485 25.66 17.57 13.40
CA HIS A 485 26.13 16.91 14.62
C HIS A 485 26.13 17.86 15.82
N ARG A 486 26.73 19.06 15.68
CA ARG A 486 26.75 20.08 16.74
C ARG A 486 25.35 20.53 17.15
N PHE A 487 24.45 20.69 16.18
CA PHE A 487 23.06 21.03 16.45
C PHE A 487 22.37 19.94 17.28
N ILE A 488 22.49 18.68 16.87
CA ILE A 488 21.94 17.53 17.61
C ILE A 488 22.48 17.52 19.04
N SER A 489 23.80 17.63 19.22
CA SER A 489 24.42 17.66 20.55
C SER A 489 23.91 18.80 21.42
N GLY A 490 23.63 19.96 20.84
CA GLY A 490 23.02 21.09 21.55
C GLY A 490 21.59 20.79 22.01
N VAL A 491 20.77 20.19 21.14
CA VAL A 491 19.39 19.79 21.47
C VAL A 491 19.37 18.68 22.53
N ALA A 492 20.26 17.70 22.41
CA ALA A 492 20.38 16.57 23.34
C ALA A 492 20.70 17.00 24.79
N GLN A 493 21.34 18.16 24.98
CA GLN A 493 21.59 18.72 26.31
C GLN A 493 20.32 19.19 27.03
N THR A 494 19.23 19.43 26.30
CA THR A 494 17.96 19.93 26.86
C THR A 494 17.01 18.82 27.30
N GLY A 495 17.25 17.59 26.83
CA GLY A 495 16.34 16.47 27.08
C GLY A 495 16.64 15.25 26.21
N ALA A 496 16.01 14.13 26.55
CA ALA A 496 16.10 12.89 25.78
C ALA A 496 15.69 13.15 24.33
N THR A 497 16.62 12.93 23.39
CA THR A 497 16.47 13.34 22.00
C THR A 497 16.50 12.14 21.06
N LEU A 498 15.49 12.03 20.20
CA LEU A 498 15.47 11.12 19.05
C LEU A 498 15.87 11.88 17.79
N VAL A 499 16.78 11.32 17.00
CA VAL A 499 17.11 11.81 15.67
C VAL A 499 16.68 10.78 14.64
N VAL A 500 15.97 11.24 13.61
CA VAL A 500 15.54 10.40 12.49
C VAL A 500 16.08 10.95 11.19
N ALA A 501 16.81 10.11 10.45
CA ALA A 501 17.34 10.48 9.13
C ALA A 501 17.28 9.31 8.13
N ASN A 502 17.89 9.49 6.95
CA ASN A 502 18.17 8.36 6.06
C ASN A 502 19.25 7.46 6.67
N LYS A 503 19.17 6.14 6.43
CA LYS A 503 20.09 5.14 7.01
C LYS A 503 21.58 5.46 6.79
N LYS A 504 21.95 6.00 5.62
CA LYS A 504 23.33 6.40 5.36
C LYS A 504 23.78 7.56 6.25
N VAL A 505 22.93 8.58 6.37
CA VAL A 505 23.19 9.77 7.20
C VAL A 505 23.29 9.39 8.68
N THR A 506 22.44 8.48 9.16
CA THR A 506 22.57 7.98 10.54
C THR A 506 23.89 7.25 10.76
N THR A 507 24.32 6.39 9.83
CA THR A 507 25.61 5.70 9.94
C THR A 507 26.79 6.68 9.92
N GLU A 508 26.71 7.75 9.13
CA GLU A 508 27.73 8.81 9.14
C GLU A 508 27.75 9.58 10.47
N LEU A 509 26.57 9.87 11.04
CA LEU A 509 26.46 10.51 12.36
C LEU A 509 26.96 9.61 13.50
N GLU A 510 26.75 8.29 13.42
CA GLU A 510 27.25 7.30 14.40
C GLU A 510 28.78 7.19 14.41
N GLN A 511 29.44 7.49 13.28
CA GLN A 511 30.91 7.47 13.18
C GLN A 511 31.57 8.69 13.80
N LEU A 512 30.80 9.76 14.06
CA LEU A 512 31.26 10.92 14.82
C LEU A 512 31.23 10.63 16.32
N SER A 513 31.64 11.60 17.13
CA SER A 513 31.54 11.47 18.59
C SER A 513 30.08 11.33 19.04
N ASP A 514 29.84 10.69 20.18
CA ASP A 514 28.50 10.54 20.73
C ASP A 514 27.77 11.89 20.82
N THR A 515 26.58 11.94 20.24
CA THR A 515 25.72 13.13 20.27
C THR A 515 24.90 13.24 21.55
N GLY A 516 24.80 12.16 22.33
CA GLY A 516 23.86 12.02 23.43
C GLY A 516 22.41 11.80 22.98
N ALA A 517 22.17 11.60 21.68
CA ALA A 517 20.86 11.36 21.11
C ALA A 517 20.72 9.92 20.59
N MET A 518 19.49 9.40 20.62
CA MET A 518 19.17 8.13 19.99
C MET A 518 19.03 8.34 18.49
N LEU A 519 19.86 7.67 17.68
CA LEU A 519 19.81 7.74 16.23
C LEU A 519 18.93 6.61 15.67
N ASN A 520 18.06 6.93 14.72
CA ASN A 520 17.27 5.95 13.97
C ASN A 520 16.96 6.45 12.56
N HIS A 521 16.41 5.57 11.71
CA HIS A 521 16.12 5.91 10.32
C HIS A 521 14.64 5.79 9.97
N PHE A 522 14.21 6.52 8.93
CA PHE A 522 12.79 6.61 8.51
C PHE A 522 12.09 5.24 8.34
N ASN A 523 12.81 4.21 7.88
CA ASN A 523 12.27 2.86 7.69
C ASN A 523 12.20 2.00 8.97
N ASN A 524 12.54 2.53 10.14
CA ASN A 524 12.60 1.78 11.41
C ASN A 524 11.92 2.54 12.57
N LEU A 525 10.94 3.39 12.27
CA LEU A 525 10.20 4.17 13.27
C LEU A 525 8.87 3.54 13.71
N ARG A 526 8.32 2.64 12.90
CA ARG A 526 6.97 2.13 13.14
C ARG A 526 6.98 1.03 14.19
N GLY A 527 6.01 1.10 15.11
CA GLY A 527 5.66 -0.02 15.98
C GLY A 527 6.59 -0.27 17.17
N VAL A 528 7.28 0.76 17.67
CA VAL A 528 8.10 0.66 18.89
C VAL A 528 7.82 1.83 19.83
N ASN A 529 7.43 1.53 21.07
CA ASN A 529 7.30 2.51 22.15
C ASN A 529 8.66 3.00 22.70
N ALA A 530 9.76 2.59 22.07
CA ALA A 530 11.13 2.92 22.47
C ALA A 530 11.40 4.44 22.57
N TYR A 531 10.58 5.26 21.90
CA TYR A 531 10.72 6.71 21.82
C TYR A 531 9.64 7.49 22.60
N ALA A 532 8.78 6.80 23.35
CA ALA A 532 7.66 7.42 24.07
C ALA A 532 8.11 8.49 25.08
N TYR A 533 9.34 8.38 25.58
CA TYR A 533 9.93 9.30 26.56
C TYR A 533 10.87 10.33 25.94
N SER A 534 11.02 10.35 24.61
CA SER A 534 11.82 11.38 23.93
C SER A 534 11.11 12.73 24.04
N GLN A 535 11.79 13.71 24.63
CA GLN A 535 11.30 15.08 24.78
C GLN A 535 11.52 15.88 23.50
N ASN A 536 12.59 15.57 22.77
CA ASN A 536 12.94 16.22 21.51
C ASN A 536 12.95 15.19 20.37
N VAL A 537 12.49 15.61 19.20
CA VAL A 537 12.57 14.84 17.95
C VAL A 537 13.18 15.71 16.86
N VAL A 538 14.29 15.27 16.28
CA VAL A 538 14.98 15.93 15.17
C VAL A 538 14.81 15.08 13.92
N LEU A 539 14.11 15.61 12.92
CA LEU A 539 13.94 14.96 11.61
C LEU A 539 14.90 15.59 10.59
N ILE A 540 15.75 14.77 9.97
CA ILE A 540 16.78 15.23 9.01
C ILE A 540 16.44 14.71 7.62
N GLY A 541 16.12 15.65 6.74
CA GLY A 541 15.69 15.35 5.37
C GLY A 541 14.28 14.74 5.30
N ARG A 542 13.97 14.10 4.19
CA ARG A 542 12.69 13.43 3.93
C ARG A 542 12.90 12.13 3.19
N ASN A 543 12.24 11.06 3.61
CA ASN A 543 12.20 9.80 2.86
C ASN A 543 11.02 9.83 1.88
N GLN A 544 11.25 10.40 0.70
CA GLN A 544 10.27 10.50 -0.37
C GLN A 544 10.64 9.55 -1.50
N PRO A 545 9.69 8.73 -2.02
CA PRO A 545 9.97 7.87 -3.17
C PRO A 545 10.33 8.70 -4.40
N SER A 546 11.17 8.15 -5.26
CA SER A 546 11.42 8.75 -6.58
C SER A 546 10.16 8.69 -7.43
N THR A 547 10.00 9.64 -8.36
CA THR A 547 8.85 9.65 -9.28
C THR A 547 8.69 8.35 -10.04
N PRO A 548 9.74 7.72 -10.62
CA PRO A 548 9.57 6.44 -11.29
C PRO A 548 9.09 5.32 -10.36
N ALA A 549 9.58 5.26 -9.12
CA ALA A 549 9.13 4.27 -8.15
C ALA A 549 7.66 4.50 -7.74
N LEU A 550 7.26 5.75 -7.55
CA LEU A 550 5.87 6.12 -7.26
C LEU A 550 4.93 5.78 -8.41
N GLU A 551 5.31 6.12 -9.65
CA GLU A 551 4.56 5.78 -10.86
C GLU A 551 4.46 4.27 -11.06
N ALA A 552 5.53 3.51 -10.79
CA ALA A 552 5.54 2.05 -10.87
C ALA A 552 4.60 1.42 -9.82
N ALA A 553 4.61 1.92 -8.58
CA ALA A 553 3.68 1.48 -7.55
C ALA A 553 2.22 1.78 -7.94
N ALA A 554 1.95 2.98 -8.45
CA ALA A 554 0.61 3.37 -8.90
C ALA A 554 0.15 2.53 -10.10
N ARG A 555 1.04 2.28 -11.07
CA ARG A 555 0.79 1.38 -12.20
C ARG A 555 0.44 -0.02 -11.73
N GLY A 556 1.18 -0.56 -10.76
CA GLY A 556 0.92 -1.89 -10.18
C GLY A 556 -0.43 -1.97 -9.47
N ILE A 557 -0.76 -0.99 -8.62
CA ILE A 557 -2.02 -0.97 -7.85
C ILE A 557 -3.23 -0.82 -8.78
N TRP A 558 -3.18 0.16 -9.68
CA TRP A 558 -4.28 0.50 -10.61
C TRP A 558 -4.06 -0.04 -12.02
N PHE A 559 -3.40 -1.20 -12.15
CA PHE A 559 -3.12 -1.81 -13.44
C PHE A 559 -4.41 -2.14 -14.22
N ALA A 560 -5.50 -2.44 -13.53
CA ALA A 560 -6.81 -2.71 -14.14
C ALA A 560 -7.67 -1.45 -14.37
N ALA A 561 -7.20 -0.27 -13.98
CA ALA A 561 -7.98 0.95 -14.11
C ALA A 561 -8.16 1.34 -15.58
N ARG A 562 -9.39 1.66 -15.97
CA ARG A 562 -9.74 2.09 -17.34
C ARG A 562 -9.07 3.40 -17.75
N ALA A 563 -9.05 4.38 -16.84
CA ALA A 563 -8.42 5.67 -17.11
C ALA A 563 -6.89 5.56 -17.03
N PRO A 564 -6.14 6.03 -18.05
CA PRO A 564 -4.68 6.01 -18.04
C PRO A 564 -4.10 6.86 -16.90
N LEU A 565 -2.92 6.49 -16.39
CA LEU A 565 -2.17 7.32 -15.43
C LEU A 565 -1.59 8.57 -16.11
N ARG A 566 -1.68 9.71 -15.42
CA ARG A 566 -1.03 10.97 -15.82
C ARG A 566 0.41 10.98 -15.32
N LEU A 567 1.31 10.43 -16.13
CA LEU A 567 2.73 10.36 -15.81
C LEU A 567 3.41 11.71 -16.00
N LEU A 568 4.47 11.94 -15.23
CA LEU A 568 5.36 13.06 -15.42
C LEU A 568 6.31 12.80 -16.61
N GLY A 569 6.48 13.84 -17.43
CA GLY A 569 7.42 13.85 -18.53
C GLY A 569 8.87 13.98 -18.06
N ASP A 570 9.80 13.59 -18.92
CA ASP A 570 11.23 13.80 -18.69
C ASP A 570 11.58 15.29 -18.84
N VAL A 571 12.29 15.81 -17.85
CA VAL A 571 12.91 17.14 -17.82
C VAL A 571 14.39 16.94 -17.47
N SER A 572 15.25 16.96 -18.48
CA SER A 572 16.71 16.84 -18.35
C SER A 572 17.19 15.53 -17.70
N GLY A 573 16.60 14.39 -18.09
CA GLY A 573 16.94 13.05 -17.58
C GLY A 573 16.30 12.73 -16.23
N SER A 574 15.27 13.49 -15.84
CA SER A 574 14.62 13.44 -14.53
C SER A 574 13.11 13.61 -14.72
N LYS A 575 12.30 13.04 -13.82
CA LYS A 575 10.85 13.27 -13.77
C LYS A 575 10.49 14.06 -12.51
N PRO A 576 10.75 15.37 -12.44
CA PRO A 576 10.58 16.13 -11.20
C PRO A 576 9.10 16.24 -10.84
N PHE A 577 8.80 16.12 -9.54
CA PHE A 577 7.48 16.47 -9.00
C PHE A 577 7.11 17.92 -9.34
N ARG A 578 5.81 18.20 -9.47
CA ARG A 578 5.33 19.58 -9.58
C ARG A 578 5.38 20.24 -8.22
N ARG A 579 5.59 21.56 -8.19
CA ARG A 579 5.46 22.35 -6.96
C ARG A 579 4.06 22.95 -6.89
N GLU A 580 3.45 22.86 -5.74
CA GLU A 580 2.15 23.45 -5.44
C GLU A 580 2.22 24.12 -4.07
N GLN A 581 1.71 25.34 -3.95
CA GLN A 581 1.55 25.95 -2.64
C GLN A 581 0.40 25.28 -1.90
N ARG A 582 0.67 24.81 -0.68
CA ARG A 582 -0.35 24.26 0.21
C ARG A 582 -0.37 24.97 1.54
N GLY A 583 -1.59 25.12 2.08
CA GLY A 583 -1.82 25.63 3.41
C GLY A 583 -1.47 24.59 4.48
N TYR A 584 -1.08 25.07 5.66
CA TYR A 584 -0.99 24.26 6.88
C TYR A 584 -1.41 25.10 8.09
N ARG A 585 -1.91 24.45 9.15
CA ARG A 585 -2.33 25.13 10.38
C ARG A 585 -1.14 25.40 11.29
N VAL A 586 -1.11 26.59 11.89
CA VAL A 586 -0.23 26.95 13.01
C VAL A 586 -1.08 27.49 14.14
N ARG A 587 -0.61 27.44 15.39
CA ARG A 587 -1.40 27.92 16.54
C ARG A 587 -1.88 29.38 16.39
N THR A 588 -1.16 30.20 15.63
CA THR A 588 -1.47 31.61 15.37
C THR A 588 -2.29 31.86 14.10
N GLY A 589 -2.78 30.81 13.41
CA GLY A 589 -3.56 30.92 12.17
C GLY A 589 -3.19 29.87 11.12
N GLY A 590 -2.99 30.30 9.88
CA GLY A 590 -2.52 29.46 8.78
C GLY A 590 -1.15 29.90 8.28
N GLY A 591 -0.41 28.98 7.68
CA GLY A 591 0.77 29.24 6.86
C GLY A 591 0.62 28.58 5.49
N THR A 592 1.48 28.95 4.55
CA THR A 592 1.56 28.32 3.22
C THR A 592 2.98 27.89 2.94
N THR A 593 3.17 26.75 2.30
CA THR A 593 4.48 26.28 1.86
C THR A 593 4.39 25.59 0.51
N ASP A 594 5.47 25.65 -0.26
CA ASP A 594 5.58 24.88 -1.49
C ASP A 594 5.83 23.41 -1.16
N VAL A 595 4.95 22.55 -1.65
CA VAL A 595 5.11 21.10 -1.56
C VAL A 595 5.29 20.47 -2.93
N GLN A 596 5.99 19.35 -2.96
CA GLN A 596 6.08 18.50 -4.14
C GLN A 596 4.84 17.63 -4.25
N VAL A 597 4.22 17.63 -5.43
CA VAL A 597 2.98 16.92 -5.73
C VAL A 597 3.06 16.20 -7.07
N HIS A 598 2.26 15.14 -7.18
CA HIS A 598 2.06 14.39 -8.40
C HIS A 598 0.71 14.77 -9.05
N PRO A 599 0.64 15.02 -10.37
CA PRO A 599 -0.59 15.46 -11.03
C PRO A 599 -1.66 14.35 -11.19
N ASP A 600 -1.26 13.08 -11.16
CA ASP A 600 -2.20 11.95 -11.04
C ASP A 600 -2.60 11.74 -9.59
N TRP A 601 -3.90 11.78 -9.31
CA TRP A 601 -4.45 11.63 -7.96
C TRP A 601 -4.13 10.27 -7.32
N ARG A 602 -3.93 9.19 -8.12
CA ARG A 602 -3.57 7.86 -7.61
C ARG A 602 -2.16 7.83 -7.06
N ALA A 603 -1.22 8.39 -7.82
CA ALA A 603 0.16 8.53 -7.37
C ALA A 603 0.27 9.56 -6.23
N GLN A 604 -0.54 10.63 -6.25
CA GLN A 604 -0.61 11.57 -5.12
C GLN A 604 -1.12 10.88 -3.84
N ALA A 605 -2.13 10.02 -3.95
CA ALA A 605 -2.66 9.26 -2.82
C ALA A 605 -1.63 8.29 -2.19
N LEU A 606 -0.65 7.81 -2.97
CA LEU A 606 0.46 7.00 -2.45
C LEU A 606 1.61 7.84 -1.87
N LEU A 607 1.73 9.10 -2.30
CA LEU A 607 2.74 10.05 -1.82
C LEU A 607 2.35 10.65 -0.47
N GLU A 608 1.05 10.86 -0.26
CA GLU A 608 0.43 11.24 1.01
C GLU A 608 0.34 10.05 1.99
#